data_AF-G9ZEX7-F1
#
_entry.id   AF-G9ZEX7-F1
#
_cell.length_a   1.000
_cell.length_b   1.000
_cell.length_c   1.000
_cell.angle_alpha   90.00
_cell.angle_beta   90.00
_cell.angle_gamma   90.00
#
_symmetry.space_group_name_H-M   'P 1'
#
loop_
_entity.id
_entity.type
_entity.pdbx_description
1 polymer ?
#
loop_
_entity_poly.entity_id
_entity_poly.type
_entity_poly.pdbx_seq_one_letter_code
_entity_poly.pdbx_strand_id
1 'polypeptide(L)'
;MKLQISAAHGPGECERAAALALQRLCAEAAAHGIHVKIHDERCSRHGIQSAVITLSGDEVAAFAARWQGTIQWIWQSRIRPRHPRKNWYIGIYPLAEAAPLRGVTSSSRAAKRAVKAGSTSTKRVARCGRRTA
;
A
#
# COMPACT_ATOMS: atom_id res chain seq x y z
N MET A 1 0.48 -8.57 -12.80
CA MET A 1 1.36 -7.46 -12.34
C MET A 1 0.96 -7.05 -10.92
N LYS A 2 1.89 -6.55 -10.10
CA LYS A 2 1.62 -6.14 -8.71
C LYS A 2 1.88 -4.65 -8.50
N LEU A 3 0.96 -3.97 -7.83
CA LEU A 3 1.02 -2.53 -7.55
C LEU A 3 0.88 -2.28 -6.04
N GLN A 4 1.55 -1.23 -5.55
CA GLN A 4 1.30 -0.65 -4.23
C GLN A 4 0.69 0.74 -4.39
N ILE A 5 -0.48 0.94 -3.80
CA ILE A 5 -1.12 2.24 -3.61
C ILE A 5 -0.72 2.77 -2.23
N SER A 6 -0.38 4.05 -2.14
CA SER A 6 -0.09 4.75 -0.89
C SER A 6 -0.76 6.12 -0.87
N ALA A 7 -1.38 6.47 0.24
CA ALA A 7 -1.62 7.88 0.54
C ALA A 7 -0.26 8.58 0.70
N ALA A 8 -0.11 9.80 0.19
CA ALA A 8 1.04 10.64 0.51
C ALA A 8 0.97 11.10 1.98
N HIS A 9 2.12 11.46 2.58
CA HIS A 9 2.17 12.07 3.91
C HIS A 9 1.28 13.32 3.97
N GLY A 10 0.16 13.21 4.67
CA GLY A 10 -0.88 14.21 4.68
C GLY A 10 -1.99 13.85 5.67
N PRO A 11 -2.96 14.76 5.84
CA PRO A 11 -4.11 14.51 6.71
C PRO A 11 -5.08 13.50 6.07
N GLY A 12 -6.11 13.10 6.82
CA GLY A 12 -7.04 12.02 6.46
C GLY A 12 -7.71 12.11 5.10
N GLU A 13 -7.76 13.31 4.51
CA GLU A 13 -8.18 13.52 3.13
C GLU A 13 -7.34 12.76 2.09
N CYS A 14 -6.02 12.60 2.31
CA CYS A 14 -5.17 11.77 1.46
C CYS A 14 -5.48 10.27 1.62
N GLU A 15 -5.78 9.83 2.84
CA GLU A 15 -6.18 8.44 3.13
C GLU A 15 -7.53 8.10 2.49
N ARG A 16 -8.48 9.05 2.55
CA ARG A 16 -9.77 8.96 1.86
C ARG A 16 -9.62 9.00 0.34
N ALA A 17 -8.73 9.83 -0.19
CA ALA A 17 -8.45 9.89 -1.61
C ALA A 17 -7.83 8.57 -2.11
N ALA A 18 -6.89 7.97 -1.37
CA ALA A 18 -6.31 6.66 -1.69
C ALA A 18 -7.38 5.55 -1.73
N ALA A 19 -8.33 5.56 -0.79
CA ALA A 19 -9.44 4.61 -0.78
C ALA A 19 -10.38 4.79 -1.99
N LEU A 20 -10.69 6.03 -2.37
CA LEU A 20 -11.49 6.35 -3.56
C LEU A 20 -10.76 5.95 -4.86
N ALA A 21 -9.44 6.11 -4.93
CA ALA A 21 -8.64 5.67 -6.07
C ALA A 21 -8.58 4.15 -6.19
N LEU A 22 -8.42 3.41 -5.07
CA LEU A 22 -8.53 1.94 -5.08
C LEU A 22 -9.92 1.49 -5.56
N GLN A 23 -11.00 2.09 -5.07
CA GLN A 23 -12.37 1.79 -5.51
C GLN A 23 -12.56 2.07 -7.01
N ARG A 24 -12.08 3.21 -7.52
CA ARG A 24 -12.16 3.55 -8.94
C ARG A 24 -11.31 2.62 -9.81
N LEU A 25 -10.10 2.27 -9.37
CA LEU A 25 -9.21 1.34 -10.06
C LEU A 25 -9.87 -0.04 -10.16
N CYS A 26 -10.45 -0.57 -9.08
CA CYS A 26 -11.18 -1.84 -9.12
C CYS A 26 -12.39 -1.82 -10.06
N ALA A 27 -13.17 -0.73 -10.06
CA ALA A 27 -14.32 -0.59 -10.97
C ALA A 27 -13.89 -0.48 -12.45
N GLU A 28 -12.81 0.25 -12.73
CA GLU A 28 -12.27 0.41 -14.08
C GLU A 28 -11.59 -0.87 -14.59
N ALA A 29 -10.87 -1.59 -13.72
CA ALA A 29 -10.29 -2.89 -14.02
C ALA A 29 -11.39 -3.91 -14.38
N ALA A 30 -12.48 -3.98 -13.59
CA ALA A 30 -13.62 -4.84 -13.90
C ALA A 30 -14.26 -4.51 -15.26
N ALA A 31 -14.37 -3.23 -15.62
CA ALA A 31 -14.88 -2.80 -16.93
C ALA A 31 -13.94 -3.17 -18.11
N HIS A 32 -12.65 -3.41 -17.84
CA HIS A 32 -11.67 -3.92 -18.81
C HIS A 32 -11.45 -5.44 -18.71
N GLY A 33 -12.24 -6.19 -17.93
CA GLY A 33 -12.06 -7.63 -17.72
C GLY A 33 -10.85 -8.01 -16.86
N ILE A 34 -10.18 -7.03 -16.23
CA ILE A 34 -9.00 -7.23 -15.39
C ILE A 34 -9.43 -7.61 -13.96
N HIS A 35 -9.00 -8.78 -13.50
CA HIS A 35 -9.20 -9.23 -12.14
C HIS A 35 -8.24 -8.52 -11.17
N VAL A 36 -8.78 -7.97 -10.09
CA VAL A 36 -8.01 -7.33 -9.01
C VAL A 36 -8.05 -8.17 -7.74
N LYS A 37 -6.89 -8.51 -7.19
CA LYS A 37 -6.75 -9.21 -5.91
C LYS A 37 -6.01 -8.31 -4.91
N ILE A 38 -6.69 -7.91 -3.84
CA ILE A 38 -6.08 -7.19 -2.72
C ILE A 38 -5.34 -8.21 -1.84
N HIS A 39 -4.06 -7.93 -1.52
CA HIS A 39 -3.21 -8.78 -0.70
C HIS A 39 -3.01 -8.25 0.72
N ASP A 40 -2.82 -6.93 0.85
CA ASP A 40 -2.70 -6.23 2.12
C ASP A 40 -3.35 -4.85 2.01
N GLU A 41 -3.91 -4.36 3.11
CA GLU A 41 -4.67 -3.11 3.18
C GLU A 41 -4.51 -2.49 4.58
N ARG A 42 -3.76 -1.39 4.66
CA ARG A 42 -3.49 -0.67 5.90
C ARG A 42 -4.50 0.44 6.10
N CYS A 43 -5.69 0.07 6.56
CA CYS A 43 -6.79 0.99 6.83
C CYS A 43 -6.41 2.12 7.82
N SER A 44 -7.19 3.19 7.80
CA SER A 44 -7.12 4.32 8.75
C SER A 44 -8.52 4.67 9.28
N ARG A 45 -8.62 5.74 10.08
CA ARG A 45 -9.91 6.29 10.51
C ARG A 45 -10.72 6.99 9.40
N HIS A 46 -10.12 7.21 8.22
CA HIS A 46 -10.69 8.00 7.12
C HIS A 46 -10.69 7.27 5.77
N GLY A 47 -9.82 6.27 5.58
CA GLY A 47 -9.66 5.50 4.34
C GLY A 47 -8.53 4.49 4.47
N ILE A 48 -7.55 4.53 3.57
CA ILE A 48 -6.36 3.65 3.60
C ILE A 48 -5.08 4.47 3.63
N GLN A 49 -4.09 4.05 4.40
CA GLN A 49 -2.73 4.58 4.34
C GLN A 49 -1.97 3.94 3.16
N SER A 50 -2.16 2.64 2.94
CA SER A 50 -1.62 1.90 1.79
C SER A 50 -2.43 0.64 1.49
N ALA A 51 -2.35 0.15 0.25
CA ALA A 51 -2.85 -1.15 -0.15
C ALA A 51 -1.93 -1.80 -1.20
N VAL A 52 -1.82 -3.13 -1.19
CA VAL A 52 -1.03 -3.91 -2.15
C VAL A 52 -1.99 -4.79 -2.95
N ILE A 53 -2.00 -4.60 -4.27
CA ILE A 53 -2.92 -5.29 -5.18
C ILE A 53 -2.16 -6.03 -6.28
N THR A 54 -2.73 -7.13 -6.76
CA THR A 54 -2.29 -7.86 -7.96
C THR A 54 -3.38 -7.73 -9.02
N LEU A 55 -2.97 -7.39 -10.23
CA LEU A 55 -3.79 -7.30 -11.44
C LEU A 55 -3.47 -8.47 -12.36
N SER A 56 -4.51 -9.16 -12.83
CA SER A 56 -4.42 -10.32 -13.73
C SER A 56 -5.50 -10.27 -14.81
N GLY A 57 -5.15 -10.59 -16.05
CA GLY A 57 -5.99 -10.45 -17.24
C GLY A 57 -5.19 -9.86 -18.39
N ASP A 58 -5.85 -9.67 -19.53
CA ASP A 58 -5.26 -9.02 -20.71
C ASP A 58 -5.07 -7.52 -20.50
N GLU A 59 -4.21 -6.88 -21.30
CA GLU A 59 -3.90 -5.43 -21.25
C GLU A 59 -3.43 -4.88 -19.88
N VAL A 60 -3.14 -5.75 -18.89
CA VAL A 60 -2.75 -5.37 -17.53
C VAL A 60 -1.53 -4.43 -17.50
N ALA A 61 -0.59 -4.57 -18.43
CA ALA A 61 0.56 -3.68 -18.54
C ALA A 61 0.14 -2.25 -18.96
N ALA A 62 -0.72 -2.12 -19.98
CA ALA A 62 -1.25 -0.83 -20.43
C ALA A 62 -2.17 -0.19 -19.38
N PHE A 63 -3.06 -0.97 -18.77
CA PHE A 63 -3.91 -0.51 -17.66
C PHE A 63 -3.07 -0.02 -16.48
N ALA A 64 -2.07 -0.79 -16.04
CA ALA A 64 -1.19 -0.39 -14.96
C ALA A 64 -0.34 0.83 -15.32
N ALA A 65 0.08 1.00 -16.58
CA ALA A 65 0.81 2.19 -17.02
C ALA A 65 -0.03 3.47 -16.87
N ARG A 66 -1.35 3.43 -17.16
CA ARG A 66 -2.27 4.56 -16.95
C ARG A 66 -2.46 4.94 -15.47
N TRP A 67 -2.27 3.99 -14.55
CA TRP A 67 -2.51 4.17 -13.11
C TRP A 67 -1.24 4.38 -12.27
N GLN A 68 -0.04 4.18 -12.82
CA GLN A 68 1.23 4.38 -12.13
C GLN A 68 1.61 5.87 -12.02
N GLY A 69 2.34 6.23 -10.96
CA GLY A 69 2.82 7.58 -10.68
C GLY A 69 2.06 8.26 -9.55
N THR A 70 2.01 9.60 -9.57
CA THR A 70 1.36 10.41 -8.53
C THR A 70 0.04 10.97 -9.04
N ILE A 71 -1.07 10.48 -8.51
CA ILE A 71 -2.42 10.95 -8.85
C ILE A 71 -2.81 12.11 -7.93
N GLN A 72 -3.24 13.23 -8.51
CA GLN A 72 -3.84 14.36 -7.79
C GLN A 72 -5.36 14.23 -7.78
N TRP A 73 -5.93 13.84 -6.63
CA TRP A 73 -7.37 13.84 -6.42
C TRP A 73 -7.84 15.23 -5.97
N ILE A 74 -8.89 15.77 -6.60
CA ILE A 74 -9.40 17.13 -6.33
C ILE A 74 -10.81 17.06 -5.73
N TRP A 75 -10.96 17.42 -4.45
CA TRP A 75 -12.25 17.61 -3.78
C TRP A 75 -12.10 18.48 -2.53
N GLN A 76 -13.16 19.22 -2.15
CA GLN A 76 -13.18 19.96 -0.89
C GLN A 76 -13.28 19.01 0.30
N SER A 77 -12.48 19.26 1.34
CA SER A 77 -12.40 18.38 2.51
C SER A 77 -13.69 18.36 3.35
N ARG A 78 -14.43 17.24 3.31
CA ARG A 78 -15.48 16.98 4.33
C ARG A 78 -14.91 16.70 5.72
N ILE A 79 -13.61 16.40 5.83
CA ILE A 79 -12.92 16.13 7.10
C ILE A 79 -12.53 17.43 7.83
N ARG A 80 -12.27 18.51 7.08
CA ARG A 80 -11.98 19.86 7.57
C ARG A 80 -12.69 20.91 6.69
N PRO A 81 -14.02 21.06 6.81
CA PRO A 81 -14.85 21.84 5.87
C PRO A 81 -14.55 23.35 5.80
N ARG A 82 -13.73 23.89 6.72
CA ARG A 82 -13.28 25.29 6.71
C ARG A 82 -11.87 25.49 6.12
N HIS A 83 -11.21 24.44 5.62
CA HIS A 83 -9.83 24.52 5.12
C HIS A 83 -9.78 24.67 3.60
N PRO A 84 -9.08 25.67 3.02
CA PRO A 84 -9.09 25.94 1.57
C PRO A 84 -8.33 24.91 0.70
N ARG A 85 -7.84 23.81 1.28
CA ARG A 85 -7.07 22.80 0.54
C ARG A 85 -8.05 21.85 -0.14
N LYS A 86 -7.89 21.67 -1.46
CA LYS A 86 -8.68 20.76 -2.29
C LYS A 86 -7.86 19.69 -3.04
N ASN A 87 -6.53 19.76 -2.98
CA ASN A 87 -5.61 18.86 -3.69
C ASN A 87 -5.00 17.83 -2.73
N TRP A 88 -5.13 16.54 -3.09
CA TRP A 88 -4.66 15.40 -2.31
C TRP A 88 -3.90 14.46 -3.22
N TYR A 89 -2.81 13.88 -2.72
CA TYR A 89 -1.86 13.15 -3.55
C TYR A 89 -1.79 11.68 -3.13
N ILE A 90 -1.77 10.81 -4.13
CA ILE A 90 -1.78 9.36 -3.99
C ILE A 90 -0.64 8.84 -4.86
N GLY A 91 0.27 8.05 -4.30
CA GLY A 91 1.31 7.36 -5.05
C GLY A 91 0.86 5.96 -5.43
N ILE A 92 1.05 5.57 -6.69
CA ILE A 92 0.81 4.21 -7.17
C ILE A 92 2.08 3.72 -7.87
N TYR A 93 2.68 2.67 -7.33
CA TYR A 93 4.01 2.21 -7.73
C TYR A 93 3.98 0.73 -8.12
N PRO A 94 4.76 0.31 -9.13
CA PRO A 94 4.96 -1.11 -9.41
C PRO A 94 5.73 -1.74 -8.24
N LEU A 95 5.18 -2.82 -7.68
CA LEU A 95 5.88 -3.59 -6.65
C LEU A 95 6.60 -4.75 -7.35
N ALA A 96 7.91 -4.66 -7.45
CA ALA A 96 8.74 -5.72 -8.02
C ALA A 96 8.51 -7.04 -7.27
N GLU A 97 8.33 -8.13 -8.02
CA GLU A 97 8.33 -9.47 -7.44
C GLU A 97 9.76 -9.81 -7.03
N ALA A 98 9.97 -10.12 -5.75
CA ALA A 98 11.29 -10.34 -5.20
C ALA A 98 11.87 -11.64 -5.78
N ALA A 99 12.83 -11.50 -6.71
CA ALA A 99 13.58 -12.64 -7.22
C ALA A 99 14.24 -13.40 -6.05
N PRO A 100 14.10 -14.74 -5.97
CA PRO A 100 14.68 -15.50 -4.87
C PRO A 100 16.19 -15.33 -4.86
N LEU A 101 16.74 -14.95 -3.69
CA LEU A 101 18.18 -14.72 -3.51
C LEU A 101 18.95 -16.01 -3.85
N ARG A 102 19.65 -16.00 -4.99
CA ARG A 102 20.45 -17.15 -5.44
C ARG A 102 21.66 -17.34 -4.52
N GLY A 103 21.51 -18.23 -3.54
CA GLY A 103 22.61 -18.94 -2.89
C GLY A 103 23.68 -18.07 -2.25
N VAL A 104 23.32 -17.21 -1.29
CA VAL A 104 24.29 -16.75 -0.28
C VAL A 104 24.65 -17.96 0.60
N THR A 105 25.68 -18.70 0.20
CA THR A 105 26.34 -19.68 1.06
C THR A 105 27.12 -18.93 2.13
N SER A 106 26.49 -18.73 3.29
CA SER A 106 27.06 -17.99 4.41
C SER A 106 28.23 -18.76 5.03
N SER A 107 29.44 -18.58 4.48
CA SER A 107 30.69 -19.10 5.03
C SER A 107 31.07 -18.30 6.29
N SER A 108 30.45 -18.68 7.41
CA SER A 108 30.60 -18.04 8.71
C SER A 108 31.98 -18.26 9.33
N ARG A 109 32.98 -17.48 8.88
CA ARG A 109 34.22 -17.26 9.66
C ARG A 109 33.85 -16.58 10.99
N ALA A 110 33.67 -17.39 12.02
CA ALA A 110 33.17 -16.98 13.33
C ALA A 110 34.19 -16.14 14.11
N ALA A 111 34.25 -14.84 13.82
CA ALA A 111 34.98 -13.85 14.62
C ALA A 111 34.30 -13.66 15.99
N LYS A 112 34.67 -14.49 16.97
CA LYS A 112 34.16 -14.42 18.34
C LYS A 112 34.61 -13.10 19.03
N ARG A 113 33.72 -12.11 19.11
CA ARG A 113 33.81 -11.04 20.12
C ARG A 113 32.72 -11.26 21.16
N ALA A 114 33.10 -11.46 22.42
CA ALA A 114 32.15 -11.59 23.51
C ALA A 114 31.55 -10.23 23.88
N VAL A 115 30.23 -10.18 24.07
CA VAL A 115 29.52 -9.05 24.67
C VAL A 115 28.65 -9.60 25.80
N LYS A 116 28.70 -8.92 26.95
CA LYS A 116 28.08 -9.38 28.20
C LYS A 116 26.56 -9.15 28.18
N ALA A 117 25.79 -10.07 28.76
CA ALA A 117 24.33 -10.07 28.66
C ALA A 117 23.66 -8.95 29.48
N GLY A 118 22.50 -8.50 28.99
CA GLY A 118 21.52 -7.66 29.70
C GLY A 118 20.11 -8.00 29.20
N SER A 119 19.16 -8.17 30.12
CA SER A 119 17.75 -8.52 29.86
C SER A 119 16.88 -7.23 29.72
N THR A 120 15.58 -7.21 29.41
CA THR A 120 14.45 -8.14 29.67
C THR A 120 13.28 -7.88 28.69
N SER A 121 12.37 -8.86 28.54
CA SER A 121 10.93 -8.81 28.11
C SER A 121 10.28 -7.43 27.89
N THR A 122 9.30 -7.20 26.98
CA THR A 122 8.42 -8.08 26.16
C THR A 122 8.02 -7.29 24.87
N LYS A 123 6.93 -7.44 24.09
CA LYS A 123 5.66 -8.20 24.10
C LYS A 123 5.13 -8.40 22.65
N ARG A 124 4.09 -9.23 22.45
CA ARG A 124 3.27 -9.28 21.21
C ARG A 124 1.85 -8.81 21.51
N VAL A 125 1.20 -8.11 20.57
CA VAL A 125 -0.12 -8.49 19.98
C VAL A 125 -0.21 -7.86 18.59
N ALA A 126 -0.58 -8.64 17.58
CA ALA A 126 -1.12 -8.13 16.31
C ALA A 126 -2.45 -8.86 16.04
N ARG A 127 -3.53 -8.12 15.79
CA ARG A 127 -4.83 -8.69 15.37
C ARG A 127 -5.66 -7.62 14.65
N CYS A 128 -5.66 -7.65 13.31
CA CYS A 128 -6.55 -6.81 12.50
C CYS A 128 -7.98 -7.36 12.59
N GLY A 129 -8.85 -6.69 13.35
CA GLY A 129 -10.24 -7.12 13.56
C GLY A 129 -11.18 -6.55 12.51
N ARG A 130 -11.30 -7.22 11.36
CA ARG A 130 -12.35 -6.94 10.37
C ARG A 130 -13.72 -7.21 11.01
N ARG A 131 -14.56 -6.19 11.19
CA ARG A 131 -15.97 -6.34 11.62
C ARG A 131 -16.89 -5.70 10.60
N THR A 132 -17.64 -6.56 9.91
CA THR A 132 -18.79 -6.22 9.09
C THR A 132 -20.04 -6.15 9.97
N ALA A 133 -20.84 -5.10 9.77
CA ALA A 133 -22.27 -5.02 10.02
C ALA A 133 -22.81 -4.05 8.96
#